data_AF-A0AA94WNK3-F1
#
_entry.id   AF-A0AA94WNK3-F1
#
_cell.length_a   1.000
_cell.length_b   1.000
_cell.length_c   1.000
_cell.angle_alpha   90.00
_cell.angle_beta   90.00
_cell.angle_gamma   90.00
#
_symmetry.space_group_name_H-M   'P 1'
#
loop_
_entity.id
_entity.type
_entity.pdbx_description
1 polymer ?
#
loop_
_entity_poly.entity_id
_entity_poly.type
_entity_poly.pdbx_seq_one_letter_code
_entity_poly.pdbx_strand_id
1 'polypeptide(L)'
;MINKEHEIQKILKKKFMEGPKFLMAEDSTGINYFSGNSSSAYYELYGSSSIFRLLIIEPSNNLFTSSYVGKNHLLFLLIEEDQVKGGFASINEEPLLEFQRVYPHLTEDQIKELVDLWLKFAKKHYDLLIK
;
A
#
# COMPACT_ATOMS: atom_id res chain seq x y z
N MET A 1 -0.51 23.82 19.03
CA MET A 1 -0.01 23.47 17.68
C MET A 1 -1.01 22.49 17.07
N ILE A 2 -1.55 22.79 15.90
CA ILE A 2 -2.43 21.84 15.19
C ILE A 2 -1.53 20.66 14.79
N ASN A 3 -1.88 19.45 15.26
CA ASN A 3 -1.11 18.25 14.96
C ASN A 3 -1.29 17.90 13.48
N LYS A 4 -0.35 18.36 12.65
CA LYS A 4 -0.38 18.22 11.19
C LYS A 4 -0.48 16.74 10.77
N GLU A 5 0.08 15.81 11.54
CA GLU A 5 -0.04 14.37 11.27
C GLU A 5 -1.48 13.88 11.40
N HIS A 6 -2.20 14.35 12.42
CA HIS A 6 -3.61 14.00 12.61
C HIS A 6 -4.50 14.54 11.48
N GLU A 7 -4.20 15.74 10.97
CA GLU A 7 -4.89 16.32 9.82
C GLU A 7 -4.58 15.57 8.52
N ILE A 8 -3.32 15.16 8.29
CA ILE A 8 -2.94 14.31 7.15
C ILE A 8 -3.67 12.96 7.22
N GLN A 9 -3.68 12.32 8.38
CA GLN A 9 -4.42 11.09 8.61
C GLN A 9 -5.91 11.28 8.34
N LYS A 10 -6.52 12.37 8.82
CA LYS A 10 -7.94 12.67 8.58
C LYS A 10 -8.25 12.89 7.10
N ILE A 11 -7.36 13.56 6.36
CA ILE A 11 -7.48 13.74 4.90
C ILE A 11 -7.36 12.40 4.17
N LEU A 12 -6.39 11.56 4.55
CA LEU A 12 -6.22 10.23 3.96
C LEU A 12 -7.42 9.33 4.25
N LYS A 13 -7.92 9.33 5.50
CA LYS A 13 -9.14 8.60 5.88
C LYS A 13 -10.35 9.07 5.07
N LYS A 14 -10.61 10.37 4.98
CA LYS A 14 -11.77 10.90 4.25
C LYS A 14 -11.71 10.62 2.74
N LYS A 15 -10.52 10.58 2.15
CA LYS A 15 -10.36 10.39 0.70
C LYS A 15 -10.34 8.92 0.27
N PHE A 16 -9.98 8.00 1.19
CA PHE A 16 -9.69 6.60 0.86
C PHE A 16 -10.36 5.54 1.77
N MET A 17 -11.21 5.91 2.75
CA MET A 17 -11.84 4.94 3.67
C MET A 17 -13.36 4.72 3.50
N GLU A 18 -13.98 5.24 2.43
CA GLU A 18 -15.35 4.85 2.01
C GLU A 18 -15.32 4.10 0.66
N GLY A 19 -15.64 2.81 0.68
CA GLY A 19 -15.38 1.87 -0.43
C GLY A 19 -15.95 0.47 -0.15
N PRO A 20 -16.29 -0.33 -1.17
CA PRO A 20 -16.95 -1.62 -0.98
C PRO A 20 -15.98 -2.69 -0.45
N LYS A 21 -16.50 -3.64 0.34
CA LYS A 21 -15.77 -4.90 0.62
C LYS A 21 -15.52 -5.60 -0.71
N PHE A 22 -14.30 -6.11 -0.92
CA PHE A 22 -13.88 -6.55 -2.25
C PHE A 22 -13.69 -8.06 -2.36
N LEU A 23 -12.59 -8.60 -1.85
CA LEU A 23 -12.19 -9.98 -2.13
C LEU A 23 -11.45 -10.60 -0.94
N MET A 24 -12.17 -11.42 -0.18
CA MET A 24 -11.63 -12.24 0.90
C MET A 24 -11.66 -13.71 0.47
N ALA A 25 -10.59 -14.45 0.76
CA ALA A 25 -10.54 -15.90 0.62
C ALA A 25 -11.35 -16.58 1.74
N GLU A 26 -11.56 -17.89 1.60
CA GLU A 26 -12.36 -18.70 2.55
C GLU A 26 -11.78 -18.67 3.98
N ASP A 27 -10.46 -18.55 4.10
CA ASP A 27 -9.73 -18.43 5.37
C ASP A 27 -9.73 -17.00 5.95
N SER A 28 -10.52 -16.08 5.36
CA SER A 28 -10.56 -14.66 5.72
C SER A 28 -9.26 -13.89 5.51
N THR A 29 -8.38 -14.36 4.61
CA THR A 29 -7.26 -13.55 4.11
C THR A 29 -7.62 -12.81 2.81
N GLY A 30 -6.99 -11.67 2.52
CA GLY A 30 -7.18 -10.96 1.26
C GLY A 30 -7.48 -9.47 1.41
N ILE A 31 -8.24 -8.90 0.48
CA ILE A 31 -8.64 -7.48 0.48
C ILE A 31 -9.99 -7.35 1.20
N ASN A 32 -9.93 -6.92 2.46
CA ASN A 32 -11.14 -6.61 3.22
C ASN A 32 -11.82 -5.36 2.66
N TYR A 33 -11.01 -4.37 2.27
CA TYR A 33 -11.51 -3.07 1.85
C TYR A 33 -10.58 -2.43 0.80
N PHE A 34 -11.16 -1.74 -0.18
CA PHE A 34 -10.44 -0.99 -1.21
C PHE A 34 -11.12 0.36 -1.51
N SER A 35 -10.29 1.36 -1.81
CA SER A 35 -10.73 2.63 -2.41
C SER A 35 -9.62 3.25 -3.26
N GLY A 36 -9.97 3.84 -4.40
CA GLY A 36 -9.01 4.55 -5.23
C GLY A 36 -9.21 4.33 -6.73
N ASN A 37 -8.16 4.60 -7.49
CA ASN A 37 -8.10 4.49 -8.95
C ASN A 37 -6.68 4.07 -9.39
N SER A 38 -6.43 4.14 -10.71
CA SER A 38 -5.14 3.79 -11.33
C SER A 38 -3.93 4.51 -10.76
N SER A 39 -4.09 5.77 -10.31
CA SER A 39 -2.98 6.60 -9.85
C SER A 39 -2.79 6.58 -8.33
N SER A 40 -3.82 6.20 -7.56
CA SER A 40 -3.71 6.04 -6.11
C SER A 40 -4.75 5.06 -5.59
N ALA A 41 -4.31 4.05 -4.85
CA ALA A 41 -5.13 2.96 -4.36
C ALA A 41 -4.83 2.65 -2.89
N TYR A 42 -5.86 2.65 -2.05
CA TYR A 42 -5.80 2.19 -0.68
C TYR A 42 -6.37 0.77 -0.56
N TYR A 43 -5.69 -0.06 0.21
CA TYR A 43 -6.08 -1.41 0.54
C TYR A 43 -6.03 -1.63 2.06
N GLU A 44 -7.04 -2.26 2.60
CA GLU A 44 -6.95 -2.93 3.90
C GLU A 44 -6.82 -4.44 3.65
N LEU A 45 -5.61 -4.95 3.87
CA LEU A 45 -5.22 -6.33 3.60
C LEU A 45 -5.22 -7.12 4.90
N TYR A 46 -5.97 -8.21 4.94
CA TYR A 46 -6.05 -9.10 6.08
C TYR A 46 -5.16 -10.31 5.80
N GLY A 47 -4.10 -10.45 6.59
CA GLY A 47 -3.29 -11.64 6.67
C GLY A 47 -3.86 -12.65 7.67
N SER A 48 -3.13 -13.75 7.86
CA SER A 48 -3.45 -14.74 8.89
C SER A 48 -3.10 -14.25 10.29
N SER A 49 -2.15 -13.31 10.41
CA SER A 49 -1.66 -12.78 11.69
C SER A 49 -1.75 -11.25 11.80
N SER A 50 -1.71 -10.53 10.69
CA SER A 50 -1.63 -9.06 10.69
C SER A 50 -2.67 -8.42 9.76
N ILE A 51 -3.00 -7.16 10.03
CA ILE A 51 -3.79 -6.31 9.11
C ILE A 51 -2.89 -5.18 8.61
N PHE A 52 -2.77 -5.06 7.29
CA PHE A 52 -1.96 -4.04 6.64
C PHE A 52 -2.84 -3.02 5.93
N ARG A 53 -2.70 -1.74 6.30
CA ARG A 53 -3.38 -0.62 5.63
C ARG A 53 -2.41 0.02 4.67
N LEU A 54 -2.46 -0.43 3.42
CA LEU A 54 -1.47 -0.12 2.39
C LEU A 54 -2.04 0.90 1.41
N LEU A 55 -1.40 2.07 1.31
CA LEU A 55 -1.65 3.07 0.29
C LEU A 55 -0.56 3.00 -0.78
N ILE A 56 -0.98 2.87 -2.03
CA ILE A 56 -0.12 2.78 -3.21
C ILE A 56 -0.38 4.01 -4.07
N ILE A 57 0.69 4.69 -4.47
CA ILE A 57 0.61 5.93 -5.24
C ILE A 57 1.56 5.83 -6.43
N GLU A 58 1.01 6.08 -7.63
CA GLU A 58 1.80 6.27 -8.84
C GLU A 58 2.54 7.62 -8.75
N PRO A 59 3.86 7.66 -8.98
CA PRO A 59 4.61 8.91 -8.98
C PRO A 59 4.05 9.86 -10.04
N SER A 60 3.64 11.06 -9.64
CA SER A 60 3.25 12.10 -10.58
C SER A 60 4.43 12.51 -11.47
N ASN A 61 4.16 12.72 -12.76
CA ASN A 61 5.11 13.31 -13.70
C ASN A 61 5.63 14.71 -13.26
N ASN A 62 4.95 15.36 -12.31
CA ASN A 62 5.31 16.68 -11.80
C ASN A 62 6.11 16.61 -10.48
N LEU A 63 6.33 15.42 -9.91
CA LEU A 63 7.22 15.26 -8.76
C LEU A 63 8.66 15.16 -9.24
N PHE A 64 9.54 15.98 -8.66
CA PHE A 64 10.99 15.95 -8.91
C PHE A 64 11.58 14.53 -8.77
N THR A 65 11.00 13.69 -7.90
CA THR A 65 11.42 12.30 -7.68
C THR A 65 11.22 11.41 -8.91
N SER A 66 10.30 11.72 -9.82
CA SER A 66 10.07 10.93 -11.05
C SER A 66 11.33 10.82 -11.93
N SER A 67 12.21 11.83 -11.89
CA SER A 67 13.48 11.85 -12.62
C SER A 67 14.55 10.90 -12.05
N TYR A 68 14.40 10.50 -10.78
CA TYR A 68 15.41 9.71 -10.05
C TYR A 68 14.96 8.29 -9.74
N VAL A 69 13.66 8.10 -9.49
CA VAL A 69 13.09 6.81 -9.12
C VAL A 69 12.64 6.04 -10.39
N GLY A 70 12.43 6.74 -11.51
CA GLY A 70 12.01 6.11 -12.77
C GLY A 70 10.55 5.65 -12.77
N LYS A 71 9.99 5.43 -13.97
CA LYS A 71 8.55 5.16 -14.17
C LYS A 71 8.05 3.80 -13.66
N ASN A 72 8.97 2.92 -13.25
CA ASN A 72 8.67 1.55 -12.83
C ASN A 72 8.58 1.38 -11.31
N HIS A 73 8.51 2.48 -10.56
CA HIS A 73 8.37 2.43 -9.12
C HIS A 73 7.03 2.99 -8.69
N LEU A 74 6.47 2.40 -7.64
CA LEU A 74 5.31 2.93 -6.95
C LEU A 74 5.74 3.37 -5.55
N LEU A 75 5.09 4.40 -5.03
CA LEU A 75 5.21 4.76 -3.62
C LEU A 75 4.27 3.88 -2.83
N PHE A 76 4.82 3.04 -1.96
CA PHE A 76 4.06 2.22 -1.02
C PHE A 76 4.14 2.84 0.37
N LEU A 77 2.99 3.00 1.03
CA LEU A 77 2.87 3.59 2.36
C LEU A 77 1.99 2.70 3.24
N LEU A 78 2.52 2.25 4.37
CA LEU A 78 1.77 1.62 5.44
C LEU A 78 1.25 2.67 6.41
N ILE A 79 -0.07 2.63 6.65
CA ILE A 79 -0.76 3.47 7.63
C ILE A 79 -0.90 2.66 8.92
N GLU A 80 -0.12 3.05 9.92
CA GLU A 80 -0.18 2.51 11.28
C GLU A 80 -0.96 3.50 12.17
N GLU A 81 -1.24 3.14 13.43
CA GLU A 81 -2.11 3.95 14.32
C GLU A 81 -1.65 5.40 14.43
N ASP A 82 -0.35 5.62 14.67
CA ASP A 82 0.22 6.95 14.92
C ASP A 82 1.17 7.45 13.82
N GLN A 83 1.44 6.65 12.80
CA GLN A 83 2.46 7.00 11.80
C GLN A 83 2.14 6.44 10.42
N VAL A 84 2.72 7.07 9.40
CA VAL A 84 2.73 6.55 8.03
C VAL A 84 4.17 6.31 7.64
N LYS A 85 4.50 5.06 7.29
CA LYS A 85 5.85 4.65 6.90
C LYS A 85 5.84 4.08 5.49
N GLY A 86 6.93 4.25 4.76
CA GLY A 86 7.07 3.60 3.47
C GLY A 86 8.07 4.28 2.58
N GLY A 87 7.95 4.03 1.28
CA GLY A 87 8.98 4.39 0.33
C GLY A 87 8.67 3.85 -1.06
N PHE A 88 9.55 4.19 -2.00
CA PHE A 88 9.43 3.72 -3.37
C PHE A 88 9.91 2.27 -3.46
N ALA A 89 9.10 1.42 -4.09
CA ALA A 89 9.48 0.08 -4.49
C ALA A 89 9.28 -0.12 -5.99
N SER A 90 10.23 -0.80 -6.62
CA SER A 90 10.15 -1.20 -8.02
C SER A 90 9.14 -2.33 -8.19
N ILE A 91 8.28 -2.23 -9.20
CA ILE A 91 7.32 -3.31 -9.52
C ILE A 91 7.95 -4.45 -10.35
N ASN A 92 9.18 -4.25 -10.82
CA ASN A 92 9.91 -5.22 -11.65
C ASN A 92 10.96 -6.02 -10.87
N GLU A 93 11.26 -5.63 -9.64
CA GLU A 93 12.23 -6.29 -8.77
C GLU A 93 11.55 -7.30 -7.84
N GLU A 94 12.36 -8.10 -7.14
CA GLU A 94 11.86 -9.07 -6.16
C GLU A 94 11.13 -8.38 -5.00
N PRO A 95 9.80 -8.59 -4.82
CA PRO A 95 9.01 -7.84 -3.84
C PRO A 95 9.47 -8.01 -2.40
N LEU A 96 10.04 -9.19 -2.06
CA LEU A 96 10.53 -9.46 -0.72
C LEU A 96 11.67 -8.52 -0.34
N LEU A 97 12.67 -8.39 -1.19
CA LEU A 97 13.83 -7.50 -0.96
C LEU A 97 13.39 -6.04 -0.92
N GLU A 98 12.51 -5.64 -1.85
CA GLU A 98 11.99 -4.27 -1.90
C GLU A 98 11.18 -3.91 -0.64
N PHE A 99 10.31 -4.81 -0.16
CA PHE A 99 9.50 -4.55 1.03
C PHE A 99 10.34 -4.59 2.31
N GLN A 100 11.35 -5.47 2.40
CA GLN A 100 12.32 -5.43 3.51
C GLN A 100 13.05 -4.09 3.57
N ARG A 101 13.46 -3.56 2.41
CA ARG A 101 14.14 -2.25 2.30
C ARG A 101 13.21 -1.09 2.67
N VAL A 102 11.96 -1.13 2.21
CA VAL A 102 10.97 -0.06 2.43
C VAL A 102 10.41 -0.07 3.85
N TYR A 103 10.28 -1.25 4.46
CA TYR A 103 9.67 -1.42 5.78
C TYR A 103 10.60 -2.14 6.77
N PRO A 104 11.79 -1.58 7.08
CA PRO A 104 12.78 -2.24 7.93
C PRO A 104 12.36 -2.41 9.40
N HIS A 105 11.20 -1.87 9.78
CA HIS A 105 10.64 -1.95 11.12
C HIS A 105 9.71 -3.15 11.31
N LEU A 106 9.26 -3.79 10.23
CA LEU A 106 8.43 -4.99 10.30
C LEU A 106 9.32 -6.22 10.51
N THR A 107 8.76 -7.25 11.15
CA THR A 107 9.43 -8.54 11.24
C THR A 107 9.49 -9.24 9.88
N GLU A 108 10.40 -10.20 9.72
CA GLU A 108 10.52 -10.96 8.48
C GLU A 108 9.20 -11.68 8.12
N ASP A 109 8.49 -12.22 9.11
CA ASP A 109 7.21 -12.90 8.91
C ASP A 109 6.11 -11.94 8.45
N GLN A 110 6.05 -10.74 9.03
CA GLN A 110 5.11 -9.69 8.59
C GLN A 110 5.41 -9.25 7.16
N ILE A 111 6.68 -9.13 6.78
CA ILE A 111 7.06 -8.81 5.41
C ILE A 111 6.64 -9.91 4.45
N LYS A 112 6.92 -11.18 4.77
CA LYS A 112 6.50 -12.33 3.95
C LYS A 112 4.99 -12.35 3.77
N GLU A 113 4.24 -12.12 4.84
CA GLU A 113 2.78 -12.04 4.80
C GLU A 113 2.29 -10.89 3.93
N LEU A 114 2.86 -9.68 4.08
CA LEU A 114 2.52 -8.53 3.23
C LEU A 114 2.82 -8.78 1.75
N VAL A 115 3.96 -9.41 1.44
CA VAL A 115 4.33 -9.79 0.07
C VAL A 115 3.34 -10.80 -0.51
N ASP A 116 2.94 -11.79 0.28
CA ASP A 116 1.95 -12.79 -0.15
C ASP A 116 0.59 -12.14 -0.46
N LEU A 117 0.12 -11.26 0.42
CA LEU A 117 -1.12 -10.49 0.23
C LEU A 117 -1.04 -9.58 -1.00
N TRP A 118 0.10 -8.92 -1.20
CA TRP A 118 0.35 -8.10 -2.38
C TRP A 118 0.25 -8.93 -3.66
N LEU A 119 1.00 -10.03 -3.75
CA LEU A 119 1.10 -10.83 -4.97
C LEU A 119 -0.20 -11.56 -5.31
N LYS A 120 -0.88 -12.13 -4.31
CA LYS A 120 -2.10 -12.92 -4.53
C LYS A 120 -3.34 -12.05 -4.78
N PHE A 121 -3.43 -10.89 -4.12
CA PHE A 121 -4.66 -10.09 -4.13
C PHE A 121 -4.44 -8.69 -4.70
N ALA A 122 -3.68 -7.85 -4.00
CA ALA A 122 -3.66 -6.41 -4.27
C ALA A 122 -3.00 -6.06 -5.61
N LYS A 123 -1.90 -6.73 -6.01
CA LYS A 123 -1.22 -6.49 -7.28
C LYS A 123 -2.14 -6.78 -8.46
N LYS A 124 -2.78 -7.96 -8.46
CA LYS A 124 -3.70 -8.35 -9.53
C LYS A 124 -4.85 -7.37 -9.65
N HIS A 125 -5.39 -6.90 -8.52
CA HIS A 125 -6.43 -5.89 -8.52
C HIS A 125 -5.92 -4.54 -9.04
N TYR A 126 -4.75 -4.10 -8.58
CA TYR A 126 -4.13 -2.85 -9.01
C TYR A 126 -3.84 -2.84 -10.52
N ASP A 127 -3.32 -3.93 -11.08
CA ASP A 127 -3.05 -4.09 -12.51
C ASP A 127 -4.34 -3.98 -13.37
N LEU A 128 -5.51 -4.27 -12.80
CA LEU A 128 -6.81 -4.07 -13.48
C LEU A 128 -7.26 -2.60 -13.46
N LEU A 129 -6.84 -1.82 -12.45
CA LEU A 129 -7.18 -0.40 -12.36
C LEU A 129 -6.41 0.46 -13.36
N ILE A 130 -5.18 0.06 -13.71
CA ILE A 130 -4.30 0.80 -14.65
C ILE A 130 -4.77 0.66 -16.11
N LYS A 131 -5.57 -0.38 -16.42
CA LYS A 131 -6.08 -0.66 -17.77
C LYS A 131 -7.38 0.09 -18.05
#